data_AF-A0A2N2ZEI7-F1
#
_entry.id   AF-A0A2N2ZEI7-F1
#
_cell.length_a   1.000
_cell.length_b   1.000
_cell.length_c   1.000
_cell.angle_alpha   90.00
_cell.angle_beta   90.00
_cell.angle_gamma   90.00
#
_symmetry.space_group_name_H-M   'P 1'
#
loop_
_entity.id
_entity.type
_entity.pdbx_description
1 polymer ?
#
loop_
_entity_poly.entity_id
_entity_poly.type
_entity_poly.pdbx_seq_one_letter_code
_entity_poly.pdbx_strand_id
1 'polypeptide(L)'
;MDYIEVSIKIEPFSDDNADIVIAQIGELPFESFTAEEPYVKAYIQEKNFSARDLKMLLSAFDGAGIVNVSFEYSLEKGQNWNALWESNFSPITVENLCTIKASFHKNLPKTRYNIIIDPKMAFGTGHHQTTHLMVKNLLEESVKGKKVLDMGCGTAILAILAAKMGAQAPVAAIDIDPDAVASAFENAKRNRVAAKISAHEGEASLIASFGKFDLILANINRNIVIADMQSYSNALV
;
A
#
# COMPACT_ATOMS: atom_id res chain seq x y z
N MET A 1 15.56 5.39 -8.65
CA MET A 1 15.14 6.79 -8.85
C MET A 1 15.62 7.58 -7.65
N ASP A 2 15.98 8.84 -7.85
CA ASP A 2 16.41 9.72 -6.76
C ASP A 2 15.20 10.31 -6.05
N TYR A 3 15.29 10.43 -4.73
CA TYR A 3 14.21 10.92 -3.88
C TYR A 3 14.66 12.15 -3.11
N ILE A 4 13.70 13.00 -2.75
CA ILE A 4 13.87 14.03 -1.75
C ILE A 4 13.27 13.52 -0.45
N GLU A 5 14.08 13.46 0.60
CA GLU A 5 13.59 13.35 1.98
C GLU A 5 13.27 14.76 2.47
N VAL A 6 12.06 14.95 2.99
CA VAL A 6 11.64 16.19 3.65
C VAL A 6 11.43 15.89 5.13
N SER A 7 12.12 16.62 5.99
CA SER A 7 11.95 16.57 7.44
C SER A 7 11.19 17.80 7.90
N ILE A 8 9.93 17.61 8.34
CA ILE A 8 9.03 18.67 8.80
C ILE A 8 9.02 18.65 10.32
N LYS A 9 9.66 19.62 10.95
CA LYS A 9 9.64 19.80 12.40
C LYS A 9 8.30 20.38 12.82
N ILE A 10 7.72 19.84 13.89
CA ILE A 10 6.42 20.22 14.44
C ILE A 10 6.62 20.64 15.90
N GLU A 11 6.15 21.84 16.27
CA GLU A 11 6.25 22.36 17.63
C GLU A 11 4.94 23.01 18.10
N PRO A 12 4.28 22.52 19.18
CA PRO A 12 4.62 21.32 19.93
C PRO A 12 4.32 20.04 19.14
N PHE A 13 5.19 19.04 19.27
CA PHE A 13 4.95 17.73 18.68
C PHE A 13 3.85 17.00 19.45
N SER A 14 2.92 16.42 18.70
CA SER A 14 1.96 15.42 19.18
C SER A 14 1.55 14.57 17.99
N ASP A 15 1.09 13.34 18.24
CA ASP A 15 0.60 12.46 17.17
C ASP A 15 -0.55 13.13 16.39
N ASP A 16 -1.46 13.83 17.09
CA ASP A 16 -2.55 14.59 16.47
C ASP A 16 -2.02 15.68 15.52
N ASN A 17 -1.00 16.44 15.94
CA ASN A 17 -0.41 17.48 15.09
C ASN A 17 0.36 16.87 13.90
N ALA A 18 1.01 15.72 14.11
CA ALA A 18 1.68 14.98 13.04
C ALA A 18 0.68 14.50 11.98
N ASP A 19 -0.46 13.92 12.39
CA ASP A 19 -1.53 13.48 11.50
C ASP A 19 -2.12 14.64 10.69
N ILE A 20 -2.33 15.80 11.32
CA ILE A 20 -2.82 17.01 10.62
C ILE A 20 -1.80 17.48 9.58
N VAL A 21 -0.51 17.52 9.92
CA VAL A 21 0.54 17.93 8.98
C VAL A 21 0.63 16.94 7.81
N ILE A 22 0.58 15.62 8.08
CA ILE A 22 0.56 14.56 7.06
C ILE A 22 -0.64 14.74 6.12
N ALA A 23 -1.83 14.98 6.68
CA ALA A 23 -3.04 15.19 5.89
C ALA A 23 -2.91 16.43 4.97
N GLN A 24 -2.32 17.52 5.47
CA GLN A 24 -2.13 18.76 4.71
C GLN A 24 -1.13 18.60 3.56
N ILE A 25 0.03 17.99 3.82
CA ILE A 25 1.07 17.82 2.79
C ILE A 25 0.77 16.65 1.84
N GLY A 26 -0.16 15.76 2.19
CA GLY A 26 -0.65 14.68 1.35
C GLY A 26 -1.35 15.15 0.05
N GLU A 27 -1.58 16.46 -0.11
CA GLU A 27 -1.96 17.06 -1.39
C GLU A 27 -0.83 17.03 -2.43
N LEU A 28 0.43 16.94 -2.00
CA LEU A 28 1.59 16.74 -2.86
C LEU A 28 1.84 15.23 -3.07
N PRO A 29 2.50 14.83 -4.17
CA PRO A 29 2.70 13.42 -4.52
C PRO A 29 3.84 12.77 -3.70
N PHE A 30 3.81 12.94 -2.38
CA PHE A 30 4.61 12.16 -1.44
C PHE A 30 4.13 10.71 -1.44
N GLU A 31 5.07 9.78 -1.35
CA GLU A 31 4.80 8.34 -1.42
C GLU A 31 4.79 7.66 -0.05
N SER A 32 5.44 8.27 0.94
CA SER A 32 5.56 7.72 2.29
C SER A 32 5.74 8.83 3.33
N PHE A 33 5.27 8.54 4.55
CA PHE A 33 5.39 9.39 5.73
C PHE A 33 5.80 8.56 6.96
N THR A 34 6.65 9.13 7.81
CA THR A 34 7.00 8.57 9.12
C THR A 34 6.96 9.67 10.16
N ALA A 35 6.23 9.48 11.25
CA ALA A 35 6.28 10.36 12.41
C ALA A 35 7.41 9.92 13.35
N GLU A 36 8.35 10.81 13.62
CA GLU A 36 9.50 10.61 14.52
C GLU A 36 9.70 11.90 15.32
N GLU A 37 9.25 11.98 16.57
CA GLU A 37 9.34 13.20 17.38
C GLU A 37 10.74 13.85 17.29
N PRO A 38 10.85 15.16 16.97
CA PRO A 38 9.81 16.16 16.74
C PRO A 38 9.39 16.37 15.27
N TYR A 39 9.54 15.37 14.41
CA TYR A 39 9.43 15.47 12.95
C TYR A 39 8.34 14.58 12.35
N VAL A 40 7.85 15.01 11.19
CA VAL A 40 7.29 14.14 10.16
C VAL A 40 8.29 14.09 9.01
N LYS A 41 8.76 12.88 8.68
CA LYS A 41 9.56 12.63 7.49
C LYS A 41 8.64 12.24 6.34
N ALA A 42 8.90 12.79 5.15
CA ALA A 42 8.12 12.53 3.95
C ALA A 42 9.05 12.30 2.75
N TYR A 43 8.68 11.39 1.85
CA TYR A 43 9.51 11.01 0.70
C TYR A 43 8.77 11.26 -0.61
N ILE A 44 9.43 11.92 -1.57
CA ILE A 44 8.86 12.30 -2.86
C ILE A 44 9.92 12.15 -3.96
N GLN A 45 9.53 11.67 -5.14
CA GLN A 45 10.45 11.56 -6.28
C GLN A 45 11.01 12.95 -6.63
N GLU A 46 12.31 13.04 -6.90
CA GLU A 46 12.98 14.33 -7.17
C GLU A 46 12.26 15.17 -8.24
N LYS A 47 11.82 14.53 -9.33
CA LYS A 47 11.09 15.18 -10.43
C LYS A 47 9.75 15.81 -10.02
N ASN A 48 9.16 15.36 -8.91
CA ASN A 48 7.85 15.80 -8.43
C ASN A 48 7.97 16.80 -7.27
N PHE A 49 9.17 17.03 -6.72
CA PHE A 49 9.35 17.88 -5.56
C PHE A 49 9.35 19.37 -5.90
N SER A 50 8.63 20.15 -5.10
CA SER A 50 8.61 21.61 -5.17
C SER A 50 8.64 22.20 -3.76
N ALA A 51 9.79 22.75 -3.36
CA ALA A 51 9.93 23.42 -2.07
C ALA A 51 8.97 24.62 -1.93
N ARG A 52 8.60 25.25 -3.05
CA ARG A 52 7.64 26.36 -3.07
C ARG A 52 6.24 25.89 -2.71
N ASP A 53 5.78 24.79 -3.30
CA ASP A 53 4.42 24.28 -3.07
C ASP A 53 4.29 23.70 -1.66
N LEU A 54 5.33 22.99 -1.20
CA LEU A 54 5.38 22.52 0.19
C LEU A 54 5.32 23.70 1.18
N LYS A 55 6.10 24.76 0.95
CA LYS A 55 6.06 25.96 1.80
C LYS A 55 4.68 26.62 1.80
N MET A 56 4.01 26.65 0.64
CA MET A 56 2.66 27.20 0.52
C MET A 56 1.65 26.40 1.36
N LEU A 57 1.70 25.06 1.30
CA LEU A 57 0.82 24.22 2.12
C LEU A 57 1.10 24.38 3.62
N LEU A 58 2.37 24.41 4.01
CA LEU A 58 2.76 24.57 5.42
C LEU A 58 2.45 25.97 5.98
N SER A 59 2.33 26.99 5.13
CA SER A 59 1.92 28.33 5.57
C SER A 59 0.50 28.39 6.14
N ALA A 60 -0.34 27.37 5.92
CA ALA A 60 -1.65 27.27 6.54
C ALA A 60 -1.57 27.15 8.08
N PHE A 61 -0.44 26.70 8.60
CA PHE A 61 -0.18 26.63 10.04
C PHE A 61 0.33 27.97 10.61
N ASP A 62 0.92 28.82 9.76
CA ASP A 62 1.40 30.16 10.09
C ASP A 62 0.21 31.12 10.24
N GLY A 63 -0.45 31.10 11.40
CA GLY A 63 -1.55 32.01 11.74
C GLY A 63 -2.63 31.40 12.62
N ALA A 64 -2.72 30.07 12.68
CA ALA A 64 -3.61 29.38 13.62
C ALA A 64 -3.10 29.47 15.07
N GLY A 65 -1.79 29.61 15.27
CA GLY A 65 -1.16 29.72 16.60
C GLY A 65 -1.20 28.43 17.44
N ILE A 66 -1.60 27.31 16.83
CA ILE A 66 -1.74 25.99 17.49
C ILE A 66 -0.48 25.15 17.29
N VAL A 67 0.16 25.25 16.11
CA VAL A 67 1.33 24.45 15.72
C VAL A 67 2.28 25.30 14.88
N ASN A 68 3.57 25.31 15.21
CA ASN A 68 4.63 25.85 14.38
C ASN A 68 5.25 24.72 13.56
N VAL A 69 5.46 24.96 12.26
CA VAL A 69 6.07 24.01 11.36
C VAL A 69 7.26 24.63 10.63
N SER A 70 8.32 23.85 10.47
CA SER A 70 9.46 24.22 9.62
C SER A 70 9.94 22.98 8.89
N PHE A 71 10.53 23.12 7.71
CA PHE A 71 10.99 21.97 6.96
C PHE A 71 12.40 22.16 6.41
N GLU A 72 13.10 21.05 6.31
CA GLU A 72 14.37 20.90 5.59
C GLU A 72 14.23 19.74 4.60
N TYR A 73 15.05 19.73 3.56
CA TYR A 73 15.03 18.66 2.58
C TYR A 73 16.42 18.33 2.05
N SER A 74 16.66 17.05 1.76
CA SER A 74 17.92 16.53 1.21
C SER A 74 17.66 15.64 0.00
N LEU A 75 18.60 15.68 -0.96
CA LEU A 75 18.61 14.72 -2.07
C LEU A 75 19.19 13.40 -1.58
N GLU A 76 18.33 12.40 -1.50
CA GLU A 76 18.71 11.01 -1.29
C GLU A 76 18.96 10.37 -2.66
N LYS A 77 20.21 10.48 -3.13
CA LYS A 77 20.69 9.75 -4.32
C LYS A 77 20.42 8.28 -4.11
N GLY A 78 19.80 7.61 -5.08
CA GLY A 78 19.27 6.25 -5.00
C GLY A 78 20.14 5.28 -4.21
N GLN A 79 20.02 5.32 -2.88
CA GLN A 79 20.52 4.29 -1.99
C GLN A 79 19.67 3.06 -2.28
N ASN A 80 20.24 1.88 -2.02
CA ASN A 80 19.51 0.63 -2.13
C ASN A 80 18.51 0.55 -0.96
N TRP A 81 17.49 1.41 -0.99
CA TRP A 81 16.39 1.44 -0.04
C TRP A 81 15.75 0.05 0.02
N ASN A 82 15.71 -0.71 -1.09
CA ASN A 82 15.35 -2.13 -1.06
C ASN A 82 16.15 -2.91 -0.03
N ALA A 83 17.48 -2.81 0.04
CA ALA A 83 18.27 -3.55 1.03
C ALA A 83 18.05 -3.07 2.48
N LEU A 84 17.83 -1.77 2.69
CA LEU A 84 17.53 -1.21 4.03
C LEU A 84 16.09 -1.50 4.49
N TRP A 85 15.16 -1.63 3.54
CA TRP A 85 13.74 -1.91 3.76
C TRP A 85 13.50 -3.42 3.86
N GLU A 86 14.18 -4.22 3.03
CA GLU A 86 14.30 -5.69 3.16
C GLU A 86 14.89 -6.05 4.52
N SER A 87 15.91 -5.35 5.02
CA SER A 87 16.49 -5.66 6.34
C SER A 87 15.62 -5.29 7.54
N ASN A 88 14.56 -4.49 7.36
CA ASN A 88 13.67 -4.02 8.44
C ASN A 88 12.21 -4.49 8.30
N PHE A 89 11.88 -5.29 7.29
CA PHE A 89 10.54 -5.87 7.17
C PHE A 89 10.30 -6.83 8.33
N SER A 90 9.40 -6.51 9.27
CA SER A 90 9.00 -7.41 10.37
C SER A 90 7.81 -8.28 9.94
N PRO A 91 7.79 -9.58 10.27
CA PRO A 91 6.67 -10.43 9.89
C PRO A 91 5.39 -10.00 10.60
N ILE A 92 4.26 -10.08 9.90
CA ILE A 92 2.95 -9.69 10.40
C ILE A 92 2.11 -10.94 10.60
N THR A 93 1.50 -11.05 11.78
CA THR A 93 0.52 -12.10 12.08
C THR A 93 -0.83 -11.46 12.32
N VAL A 94 -1.84 -11.85 11.55
CA VAL A 94 -3.22 -11.35 11.65
C VAL A 94 -4.11 -12.44 12.24
N GLU A 95 -4.75 -12.13 13.37
CA GLU A 95 -5.69 -12.99 14.10
C GLU A 95 -5.18 -14.42 14.38
N ASN A 96 -3.85 -14.61 14.46
CA ASN A 96 -3.20 -15.94 14.52
C ASN A 96 -3.58 -16.90 13.36
N LEU A 97 -4.19 -16.37 12.29
CA LEU A 97 -4.70 -17.13 11.15
C LEU A 97 -3.88 -16.92 9.88
N CYS A 98 -3.31 -15.73 9.67
CA CYS A 98 -2.50 -15.41 8.51
C CYS A 98 -1.16 -14.79 8.91
N THR A 99 -0.06 -15.34 8.39
CA THR A 99 1.29 -14.76 8.53
C THR A 99 1.73 -14.20 7.18
N ILE A 100 2.15 -12.95 7.14
CA ILE A 100 2.79 -12.28 6.00
C ILE A 100 4.25 -12.07 6.37
N LYS A 101 5.17 -12.56 5.53
CA LYS A 101 6.60 -12.55 5.84
C LYS A 101 7.46 -12.44 4.58
N ALA A 102 8.69 -11.97 4.73
CA ALA A 102 9.70 -12.10 3.68
C ALA A 102 10.32 -13.50 3.65
N SER A 103 10.97 -13.82 2.53
CA SER A 103 11.61 -15.12 2.31
C SER A 103 12.71 -15.44 3.34
N PHE A 104 13.42 -14.42 3.85
CA PHE A 104 14.48 -14.59 4.85
C PHE A 104 13.97 -14.82 6.28
N HIS A 105 12.68 -14.60 6.57
CA HIS A 105 12.11 -14.86 7.88
C HIS A 105 11.97 -16.36 8.18
N LYS A 106 12.61 -16.78 9.28
CA LYS A 106 12.64 -18.15 9.79
C LYS A 106 11.97 -18.25 11.16
N ASN A 107 11.59 -19.47 11.54
CA ASN A 107 11.11 -19.82 12.89
C ASN A 107 9.85 -19.07 13.37
N LEU A 108 8.95 -18.69 12.45
CA LEU A 108 7.68 -18.07 12.81
C LEU A 108 6.61 -19.11 13.20
N PRO A 109 5.65 -18.73 14.06
CA PRO A 109 4.50 -19.58 14.39
C PRO A 109 3.76 -20.05 13.14
N LYS A 110 3.26 -21.29 13.17
CA LYS A 110 2.44 -21.82 12.07
C LYS A 110 1.04 -21.23 12.15
N THR A 111 0.67 -20.46 11.14
CA THR A 111 -0.70 -19.99 10.93
C THR A 111 -1.38 -20.78 9.80
N ARG A 112 -2.73 -20.71 9.73
CA ARG A 112 -3.52 -21.38 8.69
C ARG A 112 -3.10 -20.95 7.28
N TYR A 113 -2.88 -19.66 7.09
CA TYR A 113 -2.41 -19.05 5.86
C TYR A 113 -1.01 -18.47 6.06
N ASN A 114 -0.13 -18.73 5.10
CA ASN A 114 1.23 -18.18 5.09
C ASN A 114 1.46 -17.55 3.72
N ILE A 115 1.82 -16.28 3.73
CA ILE A 115 2.06 -15.45 2.56
C ILE A 115 3.51 -14.99 2.60
N ILE A 116 4.25 -15.30 1.54
CA ILE A 116 5.64 -14.89 1.38
C ILE A 116 5.68 -13.75 0.36
N ILE A 117 6.08 -12.56 0.80
CA ILE A 117 6.24 -11.38 -0.06
C ILE A 117 7.69 -10.94 0.06
N ASP A 118 8.41 -10.83 -1.06
CA ASP A 118 9.68 -10.12 -1.05
C ASP A 118 9.36 -8.66 -1.44
N PRO A 119 9.65 -7.69 -0.55
CA PRO A 119 9.38 -6.30 -0.84
C PRO A 119 10.32 -5.83 -1.96
N LYS A 120 9.75 -5.65 -3.14
CA LYS A 120 10.36 -4.89 -4.24
C LYS A 120 9.76 -3.48 -4.24
N MET A 121 10.11 -2.66 -5.23
CA MET A 121 9.53 -1.33 -5.51
C MET A 121 8.02 -1.42 -5.89
N ALA A 122 7.19 -2.02 -5.04
CA ALA A 122 5.76 -2.18 -5.23
C ALA A 122 5.04 -1.98 -3.90
N PHE A 123 4.02 -1.12 -3.90
CA PHE A 123 3.20 -0.81 -2.73
C PHE A 123 2.43 -2.04 -2.21
N GLY A 124 2.01 -2.03 -0.94
CA GLY A 124 1.19 -3.09 -0.36
C GLY A 124 1.99 -4.27 0.22
N THR A 125 3.09 -4.01 0.92
CA THR A 125 3.98 -5.01 1.55
C THR A 125 3.45 -5.62 2.85
N GLY A 126 2.34 -5.12 3.40
CA GLY A 126 1.74 -5.61 4.64
C GLY A 126 1.87 -4.67 5.83
N HIS A 127 2.90 -3.81 5.86
CA HIS A 127 3.19 -2.93 7.01
C HIS A 127 2.22 -1.78 7.20
N HIS A 128 1.40 -1.47 6.20
CA HIS A 128 0.37 -0.46 6.35
C HIS A 128 -0.73 -1.02 7.25
N GLN A 129 -1.14 -0.24 8.27
CA GLN A 129 -2.31 -0.53 9.12
C GLN A 129 -3.53 -0.96 8.28
N THR A 130 -3.65 -0.42 7.06
CA THR A 130 -4.69 -0.77 6.09
C THR A 130 -4.59 -2.20 5.56
N THR A 131 -3.39 -2.74 5.29
CA THR A 131 -3.25 -4.15 4.84
C THR A 131 -3.60 -5.12 5.96
N HIS A 132 -3.23 -4.83 7.21
CA HIS A 132 -3.66 -5.62 8.35
C HIS A 132 -5.20 -5.66 8.45
N LEU A 133 -5.85 -4.49 8.35
CA LEU A 133 -7.32 -4.38 8.40
C LEU A 133 -8.00 -5.16 7.26
N MET A 134 -7.50 -5.01 6.02
CA MET A 134 -8.05 -5.72 4.86
C MET A 134 -7.88 -7.23 4.98
N VAL A 135 -6.72 -7.71 5.47
CA VAL A 135 -6.47 -9.14 5.70
C VAL A 135 -7.39 -9.67 6.80
N LYS A 136 -7.54 -8.93 7.90
CA LYS A 136 -8.46 -9.29 8.99
C LYS A 136 -9.89 -9.44 8.47
N ASN A 137 -10.41 -8.44 7.77
CA ASN A 137 -11.76 -8.48 7.20
C ASN A 137 -11.91 -9.64 6.21
N LEU A 138 -10.91 -9.85 5.33
CA LEU A 138 -10.94 -10.93 4.36
C LEU A 138 -10.96 -12.31 5.03
N LEU A 139 -10.30 -12.49 6.18
CA LEU A 139 -10.31 -13.75 6.94
C LEU A 139 -11.68 -14.08 7.53
N GLU A 140 -12.51 -13.07 7.79
CA GLU A 140 -13.88 -13.22 8.28
C GLU A 140 -14.88 -13.44 7.13
N GLU A 141 -14.49 -13.13 5.89
CA GLU A 141 -15.32 -13.29 4.70
C GLU A 141 -15.40 -14.73 4.16
N SER A 142 -16.57 -15.10 3.65
CA SER A 142 -16.76 -16.36 2.93
C SER A 142 -16.24 -16.27 1.50
N VAL A 143 -14.94 -16.43 1.30
CA VAL A 143 -14.26 -16.28 0.00
C VAL A 143 -14.34 -17.53 -0.89
N LYS A 144 -14.57 -18.71 -0.31
CA LYS A 144 -14.51 -19.98 -1.06
C LYS A 144 -15.53 -20.01 -2.20
N GLY A 145 -15.05 -20.24 -3.43
CA GLY A 145 -15.87 -20.32 -4.63
C GLY A 145 -16.32 -18.96 -5.21
N LYS A 146 -16.04 -17.85 -4.52
CA LYS A 146 -16.33 -16.50 -5.01
C LYS A 146 -15.33 -16.09 -6.10
N LYS A 147 -15.79 -15.38 -7.12
CA LYS A 147 -14.96 -14.69 -8.09
C LYS A 147 -14.52 -13.35 -7.53
N VAL A 148 -13.20 -13.15 -7.44
CA VAL A 148 -12.60 -12.03 -6.69
C VAL A 148 -11.78 -11.14 -7.62
N LEU A 149 -11.88 -9.82 -7.43
CA LEU A 149 -10.99 -8.81 -7.97
C LEU A 149 -10.17 -8.17 -6.85
N ASP A 150 -8.88 -7.99 -7.08
CA ASP A 150 -7.95 -7.18 -6.28
C ASP A 150 -7.52 -5.96 -7.12
N MET A 151 -8.11 -4.79 -6.85
CA MET A 151 -7.89 -3.54 -7.59
C MET A 151 -6.84 -2.68 -6.88
N GLY A 152 -5.80 -2.29 -7.62
CA GLY A 152 -4.56 -1.74 -7.06
C GLY A 152 -3.80 -2.82 -6.30
N CYS A 153 -3.51 -3.92 -6.98
CA CYS A 153 -3.05 -5.15 -6.33
C CYS A 153 -1.66 -5.05 -5.69
N GLY A 154 -0.79 -4.14 -6.13
CA GLY A 154 0.54 -3.96 -5.52
C GLY A 154 1.34 -5.26 -5.47
N THR A 155 1.74 -5.70 -4.28
CA THR A 155 2.41 -7.01 -4.09
C THR A 155 1.50 -8.24 -4.19
N ALA A 156 0.19 -8.05 -4.37
CA ALA A 156 -0.88 -9.04 -4.45
C ALA A 156 -1.15 -9.85 -3.17
N ILE A 157 -0.88 -9.29 -1.97
CA ILE A 157 -1.20 -9.96 -0.69
C ILE A 157 -2.67 -10.41 -0.63
N LEU A 158 -3.61 -9.55 -1.04
CA LEU A 158 -5.03 -9.81 -0.95
C LEU A 158 -5.46 -10.87 -1.97
N ALA A 159 -5.05 -10.76 -3.23
CA ALA A 159 -5.28 -11.80 -4.23
C ALA A 159 -4.68 -13.16 -3.83
N ILE A 160 -3.47 -13.18 -3.27
CA ILE A 160 -2.81 -14.40 -2.78
C ILE A 160 -3.59 -15.02 -1.62
N LEU A 161 -4.06 -14.20 -0.68
CA LEU A 161 -4.87 -14.67 0.44
C LEU A 161 -6.19 -15.26 -0.08
N ALA A 162 -6.90 -14.54 -0.95
CA ALA A 162 -8.16 -15.01 -1.55
C ALA A 162 -7.97 -16.34 -2.30
N ALA A 163 -6.90 -16.48 -3.09
CA ALA A 163 -6.57 -17.72 -3.79
C ALA A 163 -6.25 -18.89 -2.84
N LYS A 164 -5.62 -18.62 -1.68
CA LYS A 164 -5.37 -19.61 -0.61
C LYS A 164 -6.63 -19.96 0.17
N MET A 165 -7.56 -19.01 0.33
CA MET A 165 -8.88 -19.21 0.96
C MET A 165 -9.86 -19.97 0.07
N GLY A 166 -9.54 -20.13 -1.21
CA GLY A 166 -10.30 -20.94 -2.15
C GLY A 166 -11.26 -20.14 -3.03
N ALA A 167 -10.97 -18.86 -3.28
CA ALA A 167 -11.61 -18.10 -4.35
C ALA A 167 -11.60 -18.89 -5.67
N GLN A 168 -12.62 -18.64 -6.51
CA GLN A 168 -12.66 -19.16 -7.86
C GLN A 168 -11.44 -18.64 -8.64
N ALA A 169 -10.73 -19.54 -9.29
CA ALA A 169 -9.61 -19.17 -10.15
C ALA A 169 -10.11 -18.78 -11.56
N PRO A 170 -9.48 -17.79 -12.21
CA PRO A 170 -8.45 -16.92 -11.65
C PRO A 170 -9.04 -15.80 -10.77
N VAL A 171 -8.33 -15.44 -9.70
CA VAL A 171 -8.49 -14.15 -9.02
C VAL A 171 -7.89 -13.08 -9.92
N ALA A 172 -8.68 -12.07 -10.29
CA ALA A 172 -8.18 -10.95 -11.09
C ALA A 172 -7.42 -9.99 -10.18
N ALA A 173 -6.25 -9.54 -10.62
CA ALA A 173 -5.42 -8.56 -9.93
C ALA A 173 -5.06 -7.48 -10.94
N ILE A 174 -5.46 -6.22 -10.68
CA ILE A 174 -5.27 -5.10 -11.61
C ILE A 174 -4.44 -4.03 -10.91
N ASP A 175 -3.44 -3.49 -11.57
CA ASP A 175 -2.69 -2.33 -11.12
C ASP A 175 -2.31 -1.44 -12.30
N ILE A 176 -2.20 -0.13 -12.08
CA ILE A 176 -1.75 0.81 -13.11
C ILE A 176 -0.23 0.78 -13.28
N ASP A 177 0.49 0.31 -12.25
CA ASP A 177 1.94 0.25 -12.25
C ASP A 177 2.44 -1.11 -12.78
N PRO A 178 3.17 -1.15 -13.91
CA PRO A 178 3.74 -2.39 -14.43
C PRO A 178 4.71 -3.08 -13.45
N ASP A 179 5.39 -2.32 -12.58
CA ASP A 179 6.28 -2.90 -11.55
C ASP A 179 5.47 -3.64 -10.48
N ALA A 180 4.28 -3.13 -10.12
CA ALA A 180 3.34 -3.82 -9.25
C ALA A 180 2.82 -5.12 -9.88
N VAL A 181 2.44 -5.09 -11.17
CA VAL A 181 2.00 -6.29 -11.90
C VAL A 181 3.09 -7.36 -11.94
N ALA A 182 4.34 -6.97 -12.20
CA ALA A 182 5.48 -7.88 -12.14
C ALA A 182 5.67 -8.45 -10.71
N SER A 183 5.58 -7.61 -9.68
CA SER A 183 5.64 -8.01 -8.27
C SER A 183 4.56 -9.02 -7.89
N ALA A 184 3.31 -8.75 -8.26
CA ALA A 184 2.16 -9.63 -8.07
C ALA A 184 2.41 -11.03 -8.64
N PHE A 185 2.91 -11.10 -9.89
CA PHE A 185 3.20 -12.37 -10.55
C PHE A 185 4.30 -13.17 -9.84
N GLU A 186 5.40 -12.52 -9.45
CA GLU A 186 6.47 -13.18 -8.72
C GLU A 186 6.01 -13.65 -7.33
N ASN A 187 5.25 -12.84 -6.60
CA ASN A 187 4.72 -13.21 -5.29
C ASN A 187 3.69 -14.34 -5.39
N ALA A 188 2.87 -14.36 -6.45
CA ALA A 188 1.98 -15.48 -6.73
C ALA A 188 2.77 -16.79 -6.96
N LYS A 189 3.92 -16.74 -7.66
CA LYS A 189 4.83 -17.87 -7.81
C LYS A 189 5.44 -18.31 -6.49
N ARG A 190 5.99 -17.38 -5.70
CA ARG A 190 6.55 -17.64 -4.36
C ARG A 190 5.54 -18.35 -3.46
N ASN A 191 4.27 -17.97 -3.57
CA ASN A 191 3.17 -18.53 -2.78
C ASN A 191 2.53 -19.79 -3.37
N ARG A 192 3.04 -20.29 -4.51
CA ARG A 192 2.53 -21.46 -5.24
C ARG A 192 1.06 -21.31 -5.67
N VAL A 193 0.66 -20.09 -6.01
CA VAL A 193 -0.69 -19.74 -6.48
C VAL A 193 -0.69 -19.04 -7.85
N ALA A 194 0.43 -19.05 -8.57
CA ALA A 194 0.54 -18.41 -9.89
C ALA A 194 -0.54 -18.87 -10.90
N ALA A 195 -0.93 -20.14 -10.87
CA ALA A 195 -2.01 -20.66 -11.73
C ALA A 195 -3.43 -20.22 -11.31
N LYS A 196 -3.56 -19.53 -10.17
CA LYS A 196 -4.84 -19.08 -9.60
C LYS A 196 -5.03 -17.56 -9.65
N ILE A 197 -4.03 -16.81 -10.09
CA ILE A 197 -4.06 -15.34 -10.12
C ILE A 197 -3.74 -14.89 -11.54
N SER A 198 -4.53 -13.94 -12.04
CA SER A 198 -4.30 -13.28 -13.33
C SER A 198 -4.03 -11.80 -13.06
N ALA A 199 -2.78 -11.37 -13.19
CA ALA A 199 -2.35 -9.99 -12.97
C ALA A 199 -2.32 -9.21 -14.28
N HIS A 200 -2.86 -7.99 -14.29
CA HIS A 200 -3.01 -7.16 -15.48
C HIS A 200 -2.64 -5.70 -15.18
N GLU A 201 -1.95 -5.08 -16.13
CA GLU A 201 -1.75 -3.64 -16.15
C GLU A 201 -3.03 -2.96 -16.65
N GLY A 202 -3.56 -2.01 -15.88
CA GLY A 202 -4.71 -1.22 -16.29
C GLY A 202 -5.43 -0.49 -15.16
N GLU A 203 -6.44 0.27 -15.56
CA GLU A 203 -7.32 1.06 -14.68
C GLU A 203 -8.68 0.37 -14.51
N ALA A 204 -9.60 1.00 -13.76
CA ALA A 204 -10.95 0.47 -13.53
C ALA A 204 -11.77 0.23 -14.81
N SER A 205 -11.43 0.87 -15.92
CA SER A 205 -12.05 0.62 -17.23
C SER A 205 -11.85 -0.82 -17.72
N LEU A 206 -10.77 -1.49 -17.29
CA LEU A 206 -10.48 -2.88 -17.64
C LEU A 206 -11.39 -3.88 -16.90
N ILE A 207 -12.02 -3.48 -15.78
CA ILE A 207 -12.84 -4.39 -14.96
C ILE A 207 -13.96 -5.04 -15.79
N ALA A 208 -14.56 -4.29 -16.72
CA ALA A 208 -15.64 -4.78 -17.57
C ALA A 208 -15.23 -5.98 -18.44
N SER A 209 -13.95 -6.12 -18.82
CA SER A 209 -13.49 -7.26 -19.62
C SER A 209 -13.45 -8.57 -18.86
N PHE A 210 -13.52 -8.53 -17.53
CA PHE A 210 -13.52 -9.71 -16.68
C PHE A 210 -14.92 -10.17 -16.28
N GLY A 211 -15.97 -9.40 -16.59
CA GLY A 211 -17.35 -9.69 -16.21
C GLY A 211 -17.65 -9.36 -14.73
N LYS A 212 -18.59 -10.09 -14.13
CA LYS A 212 -19.04 -9.85 -12.75
C LYS A 212 -18.16 -10.51 -11.69
N PHE A 213 -18.11 -9.94 -10.49
CA PHE A 213 -17.36 -10.40 -9.32
C PHE A 213 -18.26 -10.48 -8.09
N ASP A 214 -18.04 -11.48 -7.25
CA ASP A 214 -18.73 -11.62 -5.96
C ASP A 214 -18.07 -10.79 -4.84
N LEU A 215 -16.81 -10.39 -5.06
CA LEU A 215 -16.02 -9.61 -4.11
C LEU A 215 -15.00 -8.76 -4.85
N ILE A 216 -14.96 -7.47 -4.55
CA ILE A 216 -13.92 -6.54 -5.00
C ILE A 216 -13.15 -6.07 -3.76
N LEU A 217 -11.83 -6.24 -3.80
CA LEU A 217 -10.89 -5.75 -2.81
C LEU A 217 -10.19 -4.53 -3.41
N ALA A 218 -10.21 -3.40 -2.72
CA ALA A 218 -9.57 -2.17 -3.18
C ALA A 218 -8.91 -1.46 -2.00
N ASN A 219 -7.60 -1.67 -1.82
CA ASN A 219 -6.81 -0.99 -0.79
C ASN A 219 -5.96 0.12 -1.43
N ILE A 220 -6.65 1.11 -1.97
CA ILE A 220 -6.07 2.23 -2.72
C ILE A 220 -6.53 3.57 -2.15
N ASN A 221 -6.02 4.69 -2.69
CA ASN A 221 -6.40 6.02 -2.25
C ASN A 221 -7.92 6.26 -2.33
N ARG A 222 -8.49 6.87 -1.29
CA ARG A 222 -9.93 7.17 -1.17
C ARG A 222 -10.51 7.86 -2.40
N ASN A 223 -9.80 8.83 -2.97
CA ASN A 223 -10.32 9.61 -4.11
C ASN A 223 -10.44 8.75 -5.37
N ILE A 224 -9.52 7.78 -5.54
CA ILE A 224 -9.59 6.81 -6.63
C ILE A 224 -10.75 5.84 -6.42
N VAL A 225 -10.94 5.33 -5.20
CA VAL A 225 -12.10 4.46 -4.87
C VAL A 225 -13.42 5.15 -5.22
N ILE A 226 -13.56 6.44 -4.89
CA ILE A 226 -14.78 7.21 -5.19
C ILE A 226 -14.95 7.42 -6.69
N ALA A 227 -13.88 7.79 -7.40
CA ALA A 227 -13.92 7.97 -8.84
C ALA A 227 -14.32 6.69 -9.59
N ASP A 228 -13.86 5.53 -9.11
CA ASP A 228 -14.08 4.23 -9.72
C ASP A 228 -15.36 3.51 -9.22
N MET A 229 -16.09 4.12 -8.27
CA MET A 229 -17.23 3.48 -7.59
C MET A 229 -18.29 2.96 -8.57
N GLN A 230 -18.56 3.69 -9.65
CA GLN A 230 -19.53 3.27 -10.66
C GLN A 230 -19.05 2.01 -11.39
N SER A 231 -17.76 1.91 -11.69
CA SER A 231 -17.16 0.72 -12.32
C SER A 231 -17.26 -0.49 -11.38
N TYR A 232 -16.98 -0.30 -10.08
CA TYR A 232 -17.13 -1.37 -9.09
C TYR A 232 -18.59 -1.82 -8.94
N SER A 233 -19.52 -0.88 -8.81
CA SER A 233 -20.95 -1.20 -8.73
C SER A 233 -21.46 -1.93 -9.97
N ASN A 234 -20.98 -1.54 -11.16
CA ASN A 234 -21.33 -2.20 -12.42
C ASN A 234 -20.70 -3.59 -12.55
N ALA A 235 -19.66 -3.90 -11.78
CA ALA A 235 -18.94 -5.17 -11.83
C ALA A 235 -19.32 -6.14 -10.70
N LEU A 236 -19.99 -5.69 -9.65
CA LEU A 236 -20.51 -6.57 -8.60
C LEU A 236 -21.79 -7.30 -9.07
N VAL A 237 -21.97 -8.54 -8.58
CA VAL A 237 -23.20 -9.33 -8.72
C VAL A 237 -24.27 -8.91 -7.71
#